data_AF-A0A1G8Q8R3-F1
#
_entry.id   AF-A0A1G8Q8R3-F1
#
_cell.length_a   1.000
_cell.length_b   1.000
_cell.length_c   1.000
_cell.angle_alpha   90.00
_cell.angle_beta   90.00
_cell.angle_gamma   90.00
#
_symmetry.space_group_name_H-M   'P 1'
#
loop_
_entity.id
_entity.type
_entity.pdbx_description
1 polymer ?
#
loop_
_entity_poly.entity_id
_entity_poly.type
_entity_poly.pdbx_seq_one_letter_code
_entity_poly.pdbx_strand_id
1 'polypeptide(L)'
;MESINKKKATVISFPNEYGKDQFSPFLKKLSKETQFDEQANVRFGFLLKALDYMQYVNFNDLPTMADKPFFAQFEIKIGGEIYQQTFELIKPLNKRDIYELRINIKGFNWRFRGIFFPYKYETRQYYCFIFPFEKTPNVNFNVTDHFRDRAYRILNDLEKKPETYHEYFRETPF
;
A
#
# COMPACT_ATOMS: atom_id res chain seq x y z
N MET A 1 -5.06 13.02 28.86
CA MET A 1 -3.80 12.57 28.23
C MET A 1 -4.13 12.07 26.85
N GLU A 2 -3.94 12.90 25.83
CA GLU A 2 -4.02 12.45 24.43
C GLU A 2 -2.93 11.40 24.23
N SER A 3 -3.30 10.17 23.89
CA SER A 3 -2.32 9.18 23.46
C SER A 3 -1.70 9.71 22.17
N ILE A 4 -0.45 10.16 22.22
CA ILE A 4 0.35 10.37 21.01
C ILE A 4 0.28 9.04 20.24
N ASN A 5 -0.41 9.04 19.11
CA ASN A 5 -0.63 7.85 18.32
C ASN A 5 0.74 7.48 17.71
N LYS A 6 1.52 6.65 18.42
CA LYS A 6 2.88 6.30 18.01
C LYS A 6 2.80 5.39 16.78
N LYS A 7 3.62 5.68 15.77
CA LYS A 7 3.84 4.78 14.62
C LYS A 7 4.11 3.36 15.12
N LYS A 8 3.37 2.40 14.57
CA LYS A 8 3.41 0.97 14.88
C LYS A 8 4.27 0.19 13.89
N ALA A 9 4.28 0.62 12.64
CA ALA A 9 5.00 -0.01 11.56
C ALA A 9 5.69 1.01 10.65
N THR A 10 6.69 0.54 9.93
CA THR A 10 7.36 1.26 8.85
C THR A 10 6.77 0.82 7.52
N VAL A 11 6.49 1.75 6.62
CA VAL A 11 6.02 1.42 5.25
C VAL A 11 7.21 1.56 4.31
N ILE A 12 7.50 0.51 3.54
CA ILE A 12 8.65 0.46 2.62
C ILE A 12 8.23 0.03 1.22
N SER A 13 9.00 0.46 0.22
CA SER A 13 8.96 -0.17 -1.09
C SER A 13 9.82 -1.42 -1.03
N PHE A 14 9.21 -2.57 -1.23
CA PHE A 14 9.92 -3.84 -1.25
C PHE A 14 10.11 -4.29 -2.70
N PRO A 15 11.30 -4.78 -3.08
CA PRO A 15 11.56 -5.15 -4.46
C PRO A 15 10.70 -6.34 -4.90
N ASN A 16 10.51 -6.45 -6.22
CA ASN A 16 9.93 -7.65 -6.82
C ASN A 16 10.92 -8.83 -6.83
N GLU A 17 10.53 -9.95 -7.43
CA GLU A 17 11.35 -11.18 -7.50
C GLU A 17 12.68 -11.02 -8.26
N TYR A 18 12.89 -9.89 -8.93
CA TYR A 18 14.12 -9.55 -9.66
C TYR A 18 14.95 -8.47 -8.96
N GLY A 19 14.65 -8.14 -7.70
CA GLY A 19 15.35 -7.09 -6.96
C GLY A 19 15.00 -5.67 -7.40
N LYS A 20 13.90 -5.47 -8.16
CA LYS A 20 13.51 -4.15 -8.68
C LYS A 20 12.39 -3.53 -7.86
N ASP A 21 12.63 -2.32 -7.36
CA ASP A 21 11.60 -1.44 -6.82
C ASP A 21 10.57 -1.06 -7.91
N GLN A 22 9.29 -1.19 -7.59
CA GLN A 22 8.18 -0.80 -8.47
C GLN A 22 7.31 0.32 -7.86
N PHE A 23 7.30 0.46 -6.52
CA PHE A 23 6.43 1.40 -5.82
C PHE A 23 6.96 2.83 -5.89
N SER A 24 8.25 3.06 -5.64
CA SER A 24 8.82 4.42 -5.69
C SER A 24 8.77 5.02 -7.10
N PRO A 25 9.06 4.29 -8.19
CA PRO A 25 8.85 4.79 -9.55
C PRO A 25 7.38 5.16 -9.83
N PHE A 26 6.42 4.40 -9.31
CA PHE A 26 5.00 4.70 -9.45
C PHE A 26 4.63 6.00 -8.70
N LEU A 27 5.05 6.15 -7.44
CA LEU A 27 4.83 7.37 -6.67
C LEU A 27 5.49 8.58 -7.34
N LYS A 28 6.70 8.43 -7.87
CA LYS A 28 7.40 9.50 -8.61
C LYS A 28 6.66 9.88 -9.89
N LYS A 29 6.12 8.91 -10.62
CA LYS A 29 5.28 9.17 -11.80
C LYS A 29 4.05 9.97 -11.40
N LEU A 30 3.30 9.50 -10.39
CA LEU A 30 2.08 10.17 -9.93
C LEU A 30 2.36 11.58 -9.41
N SER A 31 3.46 11.77 -8.67
CA SER A 31 3.93 13.07 -8.20
C SER A 31 4.28 14.04 -9.34
N LYS A 32 4.76 13.55 -10.50
CA LYS A 32 5.03 14.42 -11.65
C LYS A 32 3.75 14.84 -12.35
N GLU A 33 2.75 13.96 -12.42
CA GLU A 33 1.44 14.28 -13.01
C GLU A 33 0.74 15.42 -12.25
N THR A 34 1.00 15.57 -10.95
CA THR A 34 0.40 16.65 -10.14
C THR A 34 0.79 18.06 -10.55
N GLN A 35 1.87 18.22 -11.33
CA GLN A 35 2.28 19.52 -11.87
C GLN A 35 1.34 20.03 -12.97
N PHE A 36 0.57 19.14 -13.58
CA PHE A 36 -0.22 19.43 -14.77
C PHE A 36 -1.70 19.06 -14.63
N ASP A 37 -2.07 18.29 -13.61
CA ASP A 37 -3.42 17.77 -13.39
C ASP A 37 -3.85 17.90 -11.92
N GLU A 38 -4.93 18.64 -11.67
CA GLU A 38 -5.52 18.77 -10.34
C GLU A 38 -6.05 17.42 -9.81
N GLN A 39 -6.60 16.57 -10.68
CA GLN A 39 -7.04 15.24 -10.27
C GLN A 39 -5.85 14.37 -9.85
N ALA A 40 -4.68 14.54 -10.48
CA ALA A 40 -3.45 13.90 -10.04
C ALA A 40 -3.04 14.36 -8.63
N ASN A 41 -3.20 15.65 -8.28
CA ASN A 41 -2.95 16.13 -6.91
C ASN A 41 -3.83 15.41 -5.89
N VAL A 42 -5.13 15.27 -6.18
CA VAL A 42 -6.07 14.59 -5.28
C VAL A 42 -5.76 13.09 -5.18
N ARG A 43 -5.49 12.42 -6.31
CA ARG A 43 -5.06 11.00 -6.35
C ARG A 43 -3.79 10.76 -5.52
N PHE A 44 -2.78 11.60 -5.73
CA PHE A 44 -1.50 11.51 -5.02
C PHE A 44 -1.66 11.80 -3.53
N GLY A 45 -2.40 12.85 -3.17
CA GLY A 45 -2.66 13.23 -1.79
C GLY A 45 -3.35 12.12 -0.99
N PHE A 46 -4.39 11.48 -1.55
CA PHE A 46 -5.04 10.35 -0.90
C PHE A 46 -4.14 9.14 -0.78
N LEU A 47 -3.31 8.84 -1.78
CA LEU A 47 -2.36 7.73 -1.72
C LEU A 47 -1.31 7.97 -0.62
N LEU A 48 -0.72 9.17 -0.54
CA LEU A 48 0.22 9.51 0.53
C LEU A 48 -0.44 9.43 1.91
N LYS A 49 -1.67 9.95 2.05
CA LYS A 49 -2.43 9.86 3.31
C LYS A 49 -2.68 8.41 3.73
N ALA A 50 -2.97 7.54 2.76
CA ALA A 50 -3.15 6.12 3.00
C ALA A 50 -1.86 5.44 3.46
N LEU A 51 -0.73 5.70 2.81
CA LEU A 51 0.57 5.15 3.19
C LEU A 51 1.02 5.66 4.57
N ASP A 52 0.79 6.94 4.88
CA ASP A 52 1.03 7.47 6.22
C ASP A 52 0.14 6.78 7.27
N TYR A 53 -1.16 6.65 6.98
CA TYR A 53 -2.11 5.97 7.87
C TYR A 53 -1.69 4.53 8.18
N MET A 54 -1.18 3.79 7.20
CA MET A 54 -0.68 2.42 7.40
C MET A 54 0.40 2.35 8.49
N GLN A 55 1.21 3.39 8.70
CA GLN A 55 2.23 3.40 9.76
C GLN A 55 1.63 3.31 11.17
N TYR A 56 0.34 3.60 11.34
CA TYR A 56 -0.35 3.57 12.63
C TYR A 56 -1.21 2.30 12.83
N VAL A 57 -1.39 1.49 11.79
CA VAL A 57 -2.16 0.23 11.85
C VAL A 57 -1.27 -0.89 12.39
N ASN A 58 -1.68 -1.57 13.47
CA ASN A 58 -0.96 -2.74 13.97
C ASN A 58 -1.27 -3.96 13.08
N PHE A 59 -0.33 -4.90 12.97
CA PHE A 59 -0.55 -6.17 12.27
C PHE A 59 -1.78 -6.93 12.79
N ASN A 60 -2.02 -6.87 14.11
CA ASN A 60 -3.17 -7.52 14.73
C ASN A 60 -4.51 -6.88 14.37
N ASP A 61 -4.50 -5.66 13.82
CA ASP A 61 -5.69 -4.93 13.38
C ASP A 61 -5.97 -5.14 11.88
N LEU A 62 -5.11 -5.89 11.16
CA LEU A 62 -5.33 -6.21 9.77
C LEU A 62 -6.54 -7.14 9.62
N PRO A 63 -7.39 -6.91 8.60
CA PRO A 63 -8.56 -7.75 8.36
C PRO A 63 -8.15 -9.15 7.91
N THR A 64 -8.80 -10.19 8.43
CA THR A 64 -8.68 -11.57 7.95
C THR A 64 -9.69 -11.88 6.85
N MET A 65 -9.55 -13.02 6.18
CA MET A 65 -10.48 -13.46 5.12
C MET A 65 -11.93 -13.63 5.60
N ALA A 66 -12.14 -13.85 6.90
CA ALA A 66 -13.47 -13.96 7.51
C ALA A 66 -14.05 -12.59 7.91
N ASP A 67 -13.22 -11.53 7.92
CA ASP A 67 -13.62 -10.23 8.40
C ASP A 67 -14.30 -9.38 7.32
N LYS A 68 -15.04 -8.37 7.79
CA LYS A 68 -15.51 -7.29 6.93
C LYS A 68 -14.30 -6.49 6.40
N PRO A 69 -14.43 -5.82 5.23
CA PRO A 69 -13.38 -4.96 4.72
C PRO A 69 -12.93 -3.93 5.77
N PHE A 70 -11.64 -3.63 5.83
CA PHE A 70 -11.13 -2.58 6.71
C PHE A 70 -11.42 -1.22 6.07
N PHE A 71 -12.20 -0.38 6.74
CA PHE A 71 -12.56 0.95 6.24
C PHE A 71 -11.74 2.04 6.91
N ALA A 72 -11.36 3.06 6.14
CA ALA A 72 -10.75 4.28 6.66
C ALA A 72 -11.32 5.51 5.94
N GLN A 73 -11.56 6.58 6.69
CA GLN A 73 -11.94 7.87 6.14
C GLN A 73 -10.72 8.80 6.13
N PHE A 74 -10.46 9.41 4.98
CA PHE A 74 -9.40 10.39 4.83
C PHE A 74 -9.95 11.74 4.42
N GLU A 75 -9.24 12.76 4.88
CA GLU A 75 -9.41 14.15 4.46
C GLU A 75 -8.04 14.66 3.99
N ILE A 76 -8.02 15.32 2.83
CA ILE A 76 -6.86 16.04 2.30
C ILE A 76 -7.28 17.44 1.85
N LYS A 77 -6.32 18.37 1.89
CA LYS A 77 -6.53 19.75 1.44
C LYS A 77 -5.63 20.05 0.24
N ILE A 78 -6.22 20.39 -0.90
CA ILE A 78 -5.53 20.68 -2.16
C ILE A 78 -6.12 21.96 -2.74
N GLY A 79 -5.29 22.93 -3.12
CA GLY A 79 -5.77 24.17 -3.76
C GLY A 79 -6.72 25.03 -2.92
N GLY A 80 -6.79 24.82 -1.60
CA GLY A 80 -7.75 25.48 -0.71
C GLY A 80 -9.06 24.71 -0.54
N GLU A 81 -9.33 23.71 -1.38
CA GLU A 81 -10.46 22.80 -1.27
C GLU A 81 -10.17 21.62 -0.34
N ILE A 82 -11.22 21.09 0.28
CA ILE A 82 -11.16 19.93 1.15
C ILE A 82 -11.82 18.75 0.44
N TYR A 83 -11.06 17.68 0.30
CA TYR A 83 -11.52 16.41 -0.26
C TYR A 83 -11.61 15.39 0.86
N GLN A 84 -12.81 14.83 1.08
CA GLN A 84 -13.04 13.82 2.10
C GLN A 84 -13.68 12.58 1.47
N GLN A 85 -13.13 11.40 1.78
CA GLN A 85 -13.66 10.15 1.27
C GLN A 85 -13.39 8.98 2.21
N THR A 86 -14.35 8.04 2.28
CA THR A 86 -14.19 6.75 2.94
C THR A 86 -13.79 5.67 1.93
N PHE A 87 -12.80 4.86 2.30
CA PHE A 87 -12.25 3.79 1.47
C PHE A 87 -12.41 2.44 2.18
N GLU A 88 -12.74 1.39 1.42
CA GLU A 88 -12.42 0.00 1.79
C GLU A 88 -10.91 -0.22 1.68
N LEU A 89 -10.17 0.39 2.61
CA LEU A 89 -8.75 0.65 2.48
C LEU A 89 -7.92 -0.62 2.34
N ILE A 90 -8.13 -1.61 3.19
CA ILE A 90 -7.33 -2.85 3.22
C ILE A 90 -8.25 -4.04 2.96
N LYS A 91 -7.86 -4.87 2.01
CA LYS A 91 -8.50 -6.17 1.77
C LYS A 91 -7.48 -7.30 1.87
N PRO A 92 -7.75 -8.37 2.64
CA PRO A 92 -6.94 -9.58 2.59
C PRO A 92 -7.20 -10.31 1.27
N LEU A 93 -6.15 -10.87 0.69
CA LEU A 93 -6.23 -11.68 -0.52
C LEU A 93 -6.21 -13.17 -0.14
N ASN A 94 -6.64 -14.04 -1.07
CA ASN A 94 -6.73 -15.48 -0.84
C ASN A 94 -5.34 -16.18 -0.84
N LYS A 95 -4.38 -15.62 -0.10
CA LYS A 95 -3.04 -16.13 0.22
C LYS A 95 -2.66 -15.59 1.61
N ARG A 96 -2.01 -16.43 2.42
CA ARG A 96 -1.58 -16.07 3.78
C ARG A 96 -0.74 -14.79 3.74
N ASP A 97 -1.12 -13.83 4.58
CA ASP A 97 -0.43 -12.56 4.81
C ASP A 97 -0.23 -11.68 3.57
N ILE A 98 -1.02 -11.87 2.52
CA ILE A 98 -1.01 -10.97 1.35
C ILE A 98 -2.26 -10.09 1.36
N TYR A 99 -2.04 -8.79 1.25
CA TYR A 99 -3.07 -7.77 1.35
C TYR A 99 -3.04 -6.84 0.13
N GLU A 100 -4.18 -6.19 -0.10
CA GLU A 100 -4.38 -5.19 -1.13
C GLU A 100 -4.79 -3.87 -0.46
N LEU A 101 -3.97 -2.84 -0.62
CA LEU A 101 -4.35 -1.45 -0.35
C LEU A 101 -5.22 -0.95 -1.51
N ARG A 102 -6.34 -0.29 -1.22
CA ARG A 102 -7.32 0.14 -2.21
C ARG A 102 -7.65 1.62 -2.05
N ILE A 103 -7.36 2.40 -3.09
CA ILE A 103 -7.80 3.79 -3.20
C ILE A 103 -8.67 3.90 -4.44
N ASN A 104 -9.98 3.96 -4.24
CA ASN A 104 -10.98 4.07 -5.31
C ASN A 104 -11.60 5.46 -5.26
N ILE A 105 -11.23 6.37 -6.15
CA ILE A 105 -11.84 7.71 -6.21
C ILE A 105 -12.89 7.70 -7.31
N LYS A 106 -14.17 7.55 -6.92
CA LYS A 106 -15.28 7.35 -7.86
C LYS A 106 -15.42 8.51 -8.85
N GLY A 107 -15.27 9.76 -8.38
CA GLY A 107 -15.38 10.96 -9.21
C GLY A 107 -14.36 11.03 -10.36
N PHE A 108 -13.21 10.36 -10.22
CA PHE A 108 -12.14 10.35 -11.24
C PHE A 108 -12.04 9.00 -11.97
N ASN A 109 -12.97 8.07 -11.69
CA ASN A 109 -12.88 6.68 -12.14
C ASN A 109 -11.50 6.03 -11.88
N TRP A 110 -10.82 6.45 -10.81
CA TRP A 110 -9.46 6.00 -10.51
C TRP A 110 -9.49 4.91 -9.45
N ARG A 111 -8.83 3.78 -9.73
CA ARG A 111 -8.86 2.58 -8.89
C ARG A 111 -7.44 2.07 -8.67
N PHE A 112 -6.72 2.70 -7.76
CA PHE A 112 -5.38 2.27 -7.39
C PHE A 112 -5.41 1.04 -6.48
N ARG A 113 -4.45 0.16 -6.69
CA ARG A 113 -4.16 -1.01 -5.87
C ARG A 113 -2.68 -1.05 -5.53
N GLY A 114 -2.36 -1.39 -4.29
CA GLY A 114 -1.00 -1.71 -3.85
C GLY A 114 -0.98 -3.08 -3.19
N ILE A 115 -0.26 -4.05 -3.75
CA ILE A 115 -0.07 -5.35 -3.11
C ILE A 115 1.06 -5.24 -2.09
N PHE A 116 0.80 -5.72 -0.88
CA PHE A 116 1.77 -5.71 0.21
C PHE A 116 1.64 -6.93 1.12
N PHE A 117 2.65 -7.14 1.96
CA PHE A 117 2.58 -8.05 3.10
C PHE A 117 3.18 -7.41 4.35
N PRO A 118 2.70 -7.75 5.56
CA PRO A 118 3.35 -7.41 6.81
C PRO A 118 4.57 -8.32 7.02
N TYR A 119 5.66 -7.75 7.53
CA TYR A 119 6.84 -8.52 7.93
C TYR A 119 7.48 -7.93 9.18
N LYS A 120 7.96 -8.80 10.08
CA LYS A 120 8.68 -8.38 11.28
C LYS A 120 10.17 -8.64 11.07
N TYR A 121 10.96 -7.58 11.12
CA TYR A 121 12.42 -7.67 11.08
C TYR A 121 12.98 -7.10 12.39
N GLU A 122 13.74 -7.91 13.11
CA GLU A 122 14.18 -7.62 14.48
C GLU A 122 13.00 -7.23 15.39
N THR A 123 13.05 -6.05 16.02
CA THR A 123 11.98 -5.54 16.90
C THR A 123 10.98 -4.64 16.16
N ARG A 124 11.09 -4.49 14.83
CA ARG A 124 10.30 -3.53 14.03
C ARG A 124 9.31 -4.24 13.12
N GLN A 125 8.15 -3.61 12.92
CA GLN A 125 7.11 -4.06 12.00
C GLN A 125 7.21 -3.27 10.69
N TYR A 126 7.05 -3.96 9.56
CA TYR A 126 7.13 -3.38 8.22
C TYR A 126 5.91 -3.77 7.38
N TYR A 127 5.33 -2.80 6.67
CA TYR A 127 4.44 -3.05 5.54
C TYR A 127 5.25 -2.96 4.25
N CYS A 128 5.43 -4.12 3.62
CA CYS A 128 6.28 -4.29 2.44
C CYS A 128 5.44 -4.16 1.17
N PHE A 129 5.36 -2.96 0.61
CA PHE A 129 4.61 -2.70 -0.62
C PHE A 129 5.44 -3.07 -1.85
N ILE A 130 4.91 -3.95 -2.70
CA ILE A 130 5.65 -4.47 -3.86
C ILE A 130 5.07 -3.96 -5.18
N PHE A 131 3.77 -4.21 -5.41
CA PHE A 131 3.17 -4.01 -6.74
C PHE A 131 2.09 -2.93 -6.68
N PRO A 132 2.39 -1.68 -7.10
CA PRO A 132 1.37 -0.69 -7.39
C PRO A 132 0.76 -0.96 -8.78
N PHE A 133 -0.55 -0.77 -8.92
CA PHE A 133 -1.19 -0.78 -10.23
C PHE A 133 -2.55 -0.06 -10.20
N GLU A 134 -2.98 0.38 -11.37
CA GLU A 134 -4.34 0.90 -11.57
C GLU A 134 -5.22 -0.19 -12.16
N LYS A 135 -6.37 -0.43 -11.54
CA LYS A 135 -7.32 -1.43 -11.98
C LYS A 135 -8.25 -0.83 -13.02
N THR A 136 -8.02 -1.17 -14.28
CA THR A 136 -8.94 -0.84 -15.37
C THR A 136 -10.16 -1.79 -15.34
N PRO A 137 -11.38 -1.27 -15.59
CA PRO A 137 -12.52 -2.14 -15.87
C PRO A 137 -12.28 -2.89 -17.19
N ASN A 138 -12.81 -4.12 -17.29
CA ASN A 138 -12.85 -4.94 -18.52
C ASN A 138 -11.54 -5.63 -18.95
N VAL A 139 -10.67 -6.01 -18.01
CA VAL A 139 -9.54 -6.90 -18.32
C VAL A 139 -9.95 -8.35 -18.11
N ASN A 140 -9.77 -9.22 -19.12
CA ASN A 140 -10.03 -10.67 -19.03
C ASN A 140 -9.07 -11.41 -18.07
N PHE A 141 -8.12 -10.68 -17.50
CA PHE A 141 -7.09 -11.19 -16.59
C PHE A 141 -7.21 -10.51 -15.24
N ASN A 142 -7.25 -11.29 -14.15
CA ASN A 142 -7.28 -10.74 -12.81
C ASN A 142 -5.88 -10.32 -12.36
N VAL A 143 -5.51 -9.07 -12.67
CA VAL A 143 -4.21 -8.46 -12.30
C VAL A 143 -3.93 -8.57 -10.80
N THR A 144 -4.96 -8.44 -9.95
CA THR A 144 -4.82 -8.59 -8.49
C THR A 144 -4.31 -9.99 -8.14
N ASP A 145 -4.87 -11.06 -8.72
CA ASP A 145 -4.48 -12.43 -8.41
C ASP A 145 -3.05 -12.75 -8.88
N HIS A 146 -2.67 -12.21 -10.04
CA HIS A 146 -1.30 -12.35 -10.55
C HIS A 146 -0.27 -11.73 -9.61
N PHE A 147 -0.47 -10.48 -9.19
CA PHE A 147 0.46 -9.82 -8.27
C PHE A 147 0.40 -10.40 -6.86
N ARG A 148 -0.76 -10.88 -6.40
CA ARG A 148 -0.89 -11.65 -5.15
C ARG A 148 0.02 -12.87 -5.15
N ASP A 149 -0.05 -13.69 -6.20
CA ASP A 149 0.72 -14.94 -6.25
C ASP A 149 2.23 -14.66 -6.35
N ARG A 150 2.62 -13.58 -7.02
CA ARG A 150 4.02 -13.11 -7.04
C ARG A 150 4.48 -12.62 -5.67
N ALA A 151 3.70 -11.77 -5.01
CA ALA A 151 4.01 -11.28 -3.66
C ALA A 151 4.11 -12.43 -2.65
N TYR A 152 3.24 -13.44 -2.77
CA TYR A 152 3.31 -14.64 -1.94
C TYR A 152 4.61 -15.43 -2.13
N ARG A 153 5.11 -15.56 -3.37
CA ARG A 153 6.41 -16.19 -3.62
C ARG A 153 7.55 -15.39 -2.97
N ILE A 154 7.53 -14.06 -3.11
CA ILE A 154 8.53 -13.18 -2.49
C ILE A 154 8.51 -13.32 -0.97
N LEU A 155 7.33 -13.33 -0.32
CA LEU A 155 7.21 -13.55 1.11
C LEU A 155 7.79 -14.91 1.53
N ASN A 156 7.46 -15.99 0.81
CA ASN A 156 8.01 -17.31 1.12
C ASN A 156 9.53 -17.37 0.95
N ASP A 157 10.08 -16.69 -0.06
CA ASP A 157 11.52 -16.65 -0.28
C ASP A 157 12.24 -15.83 0.81
N LEU A 158 11.65 -14.70 1.20
CA LEU A 158 12.09 -13.89 2.34
C LEU A 158 12.10 -14.70 3.65
N GLU A 159 11.02 -15.44 3.94
CA GLU A 159 10.94 -16.28 5.15
C GLU A 159 11.96 -17.42 5.16
N LYS A 160 12.35 -17.93 3.98
CA LYS A 160 13.34 -19.02 3.85
C LYS A 160 14.78 -18.52 3.85
N LYS A 161 15.04 -17.31 3.36
CA LYS A 161 16.37 -16.72 3.14
C LYS A 161 16.41 -15.24 3.54
N PRO A 162 16.10 -14.90 4.81
CA PRO A 162 15.95 -13.52 5.25
C PRO A 162 17.20 -12.67 5.01
N GLU A 163 18.39 -13.27 5.10
CA GLU A 163 19.69 -12.63 4.91
C GLU A 163 19.86 -11.98 3.54
N THR A 164 19.17 -12.50 2.52
CA THR A 164 19.19 -11.94 1.16
C THR A 164 18.51 -10.58 1.08
N TYR A 165 17.68 -10.22 2.07
CA TYR A 165 16.80 -9.06 2.01
C TYR A 165 17.03 -8.04 3.13
N HIS A 166 18.04 -8.25 3.99
CA HIS A 166 18.30 -7.39 5.15
C HIS A 166 18.49 -5.91 4.78
N GLU A 167 19.05 -5.62 3.60
CA GLU A 167 19.27 -4.24 3.14
C GLU A 167 17.96 -3.43 3.08
N TYR A 168 16.86 -4.03 2.62
CA TYR A 168 15.57 -3.34 2.47
C TYR A 168 14.90 -2.96 3.80
N PHE A 169 15.34 -3.55 4.92
CA PHE A 169 14.84 -3.21 6.25
C PHE A 169 15.72 -2.18 6.98
N ARG A 170 16.89 -1.87 6.42
CA ARG A 170 17.82 -0.82 6.90
C ARG A 170 17.55 0.53 6.24
N GLU A 171 16.83 0.54 5.13
CA GLU A 171 16.50 1.76 4.37
C GLU A 171 15.45 2.65 5.06
N THR A 172 15.45 3.92 4.65
CA THR A 172 14.56 4.97 5.15
C THR A 172 13.11 4.72 4.70
N PRO A 173 12.10 4.90 5.57
CA PRO A 173 10.68 4.81 5.20
C PRO A 173 10.31 5.76 4.03
N PHE A 174 9.20 5.48 3.34
CA PHE A 174 8.58 6.43 2.39
C PHE A 174 8.31 7.80 3.01
#